data_AF-A0A950PQJ8-F1
#
_entry.id   AF-A0A950PQJ8-F1
#
_cell.length_a   1.000
_cell.length_b   1.000
_cell.length_c   1.000
_cell.angle_alpha   90.00
_cell.angle_beta   90.00
_cell.angle_gamma   90.00
#
_symmetry.space_group_name_H-M   'P 1'
#
loop_
_entity.id
_entity.type
_entity.pdbx_description
1 polymer ?
#
loop_
_entity_poly.entity_id
_entity_poly.type
_entity_poly.pdbx_seq_one_letter_code
_entity_poly.pdbx_strand_id
1 'polypeptide(L)'
;MSIETLPLKTNGHRISRKNEVEVMRLDGLEPLIRGIAYSCAICDERPQLHIAEDAVQVPDPCLYPDGITTKITLSVPSGKIIVTDDLRPVYDWDGNTSASYNSVLGRAQAVKAMAAIGCAYGPAGNCGLGLYRTGADSYIIASPAYDEDDTPSLPEDTCLANICTDLWAYSVADFEHWQARGGDPGKLCRSATVVDVPPGTYRFVHHFGERGFDAHAAETVIFAHVERIA
;
A
#
# COMPACT_ATOMS: atom_id res chain seq x y z
N MET A 1 -7.49 42.41 6.27
CA MET A 1 -7.47 40.93 6.33
C MET A 1 -8.82 40.40 5.91
N SER A 2 -8.88 39.58 4.86
CA SER A 2 -10.07 38.82 4.48
C SER A 2 -9.74 37.33 4.43
N ILE A 3 -10.77 36.51 4.68
CA ILE A 3 -10.71 35.05 4.52
C ILE A 3 -11.89 34.68 3.63
N GLU A 4 -11.61 33.98 2.55
CA GLU A 4 -12.61 33.45 1.63
C GLU A 4 -12.42 31.95 1.47
N THR A 5 -13.52 31.22 1.29
CA THR A 5 -13.48 29.79 0.98
C THR A 5 -13.68 29.64 -0.52
N LEU A 6 -12.69 29.08 -1.21
CA LEU A 6 -12.73 28.86 -2.65
C LEU A 6 -12.72 27.37 -2.98
N PRO A 7 -13.43 26.94 -4.04
CA PRO A 7 -13.28 25.61 -4.62
C PRO A 7 -11.82 25.30 -4.96
N LEU A 8 -11.41 24.04 -4.76
CA LEU A 8 -10.09 23.53 -5.11
C LEU A 8 -10.17 22.61 -6.34
N LYS A 9 -9.59 23.03 -7.46
CA LYS A 9 -9.45 22.24 -8.68
C LYS A 9 -8.05 21.58 -8.67
N THR A 10 -7.97 20.31 -8.26
CA THR A 10 -6.68 19.64 -7.98
C THR A 10 -5.97 19.04 -9.20
N ASN A 11 -6.60 19.00 -10.37
CA ASN A 11 -6.05 18.37 -11.58
C ASN A 11 -5.50 16.94 -11.33
N GLY A 12 -6.28 16.12 -10.63
CA GLY A 12 -5.92 14.74 -10.30
C GLY A 12 -5.08 14.57 -9.03
N HIS A 13 -4.51 15.64 -8.46
CA HIS A 13 -3.75 15.56 -7.22
C HIS A 13 -4.62 15.27 -5.99
N ARG A 14 -4.07 14.54 -5.01
CA ARG A 14 -4.69 14.29 -3.70
C ARG A 14 -3.98 15.13 -2.63
N ILE A 15 -4.32 16.41 -2.58
CA ILE A 15 -3.71 17.41 -1.69
C ILE A 15 -4.66 17.97 -0.63
N SER A 16 -5.93 17.59 -0.63
CA SER A 16 -6.86 17.91 0.45
C SER A 16 -7.87 16.80 0.61
N ARG A 17 -8.48 16.71 1.80
CA ARG A 17 -9.67 15.88 2.05
C ARG A 17 -10.96 16.60 1.65
N LYS A 18 -10.91 17.91 1.45
CA LYS A 18 -12.05 18.75 1.06
C LYS A 18 -11.86 19.24 -0.37
N ASN A 19 -12.97 19.59 -1.01
CA ASN A 19 -12.98 20.20 -2.35
C ASN A 19 -12.93 21.74 -2.30
N GLU A 20 -12.60 22.30 -1.14
CA GLU A 20 -12.53 23.74 -0.87
C GLU A 20 -11.34 24.04 0.04
N VAL A 21 -10.81 25.26 -0.07
CA VAL A 21 -9.66 25.75 0.70
C VAL A 21 -9.93 27.17 1.18
N GLU A 22 -9.31 27.55 2.30
CA GLU A 22 -9.36 28.92 2.78
C GLU A 22 -8.22 29.72 2.14
N VAL A 23 -8.56 30.85 1.54
CA VAL A 23 -7.61 31.84 1.04
C VAL A 23 -7.64 33.04 1.97
N MET A 24 -6.51 33.28 2.63
CA MET A 24 -6.32 34.41 3.54
C MET A 24 -5.55 35.50 2.84
N ARG A 25 -6.14 36.69 2.72
CA ARG A 25 -5.52 37.87 2.11
C ARG A 25 -5.19 38.90 3.18
N LEU A 26 -3.93 39.31 3.22
CA LEU A 26 -3.39 40.33 4.11
C LEU A 26 -2.84 41.46 3.26
N ASP A 27 -3.11 42.70 3.66
CA ASP A 27 -2.75 43.87 2.86
C ASP A 27 -1.22 43.94 2.68
N GLY A 28 -0.77 43.99 1.42
CA GLY A 28 0.64 44.03 1.07
C GLY A 28 1.40 42.70 1.15
N LEU A 29 0.72 41.56 1.34
CA LEU A 29 1.34 40.23 1.37
C LEU A 29 0.73 39.29 0.32
N GLU A 30 1.51 38.29 -0.09
CA GLU A 30 1.02 37.18 -0.92
C GLU A 30 -0.10 36.42 -0.17
N PRO A 31 -1.20 36.03 -0.84
CA PRO A 31 -2.27 35.28 -0.21
C PRO A 31 -1.78 33.93 0.34
N LEU A 32 -2.27 33.56 1.51
CA LEU A 32 -1.98 32.27 2.13
C LEU A 32 -3.14 31.30 1.89
N ILE A 33 -2.84 30.12 1.35
CA ILE A 33 -3.80 29.03 1.16
C ILE A 33 -3.68 28.05 2.33
N ARG A 34 -4.80 27.75 3.00
CA ARG A 34 -4.90 26.78 4.10
C ARG A 34 -5.78 25.59 3.72
N GLY A 35 -5.65 24.49 4.46
CA GLY A 35 -6.44 23.27 4.24
C GLY A 35 -5.88 22.35 3.15
N ILE A 36 -4.60 22.50 2.81
CA ILE A 36 -3.88 21.70 1.83
C ILE A 36 -2.69 20.99 2.46
N ALA A 37 -2.38 19.79 1.97
CA ALA A 37 -1.14 19.08 2.26
C ALA A 37 0.05 19.72 1.52
N TYR A 38 1.26 19.51 2.04
CA TYR A 38 2.48 20.03 1.44
C TYR A 38 2.85 19.33 0.12
N SER A 39 2.51 18.05 -0.02
CA SER A 39 2.71 17.26 -1.25
C SER A 39 1.46 16.44 -1.58
N CYS A 40 1.36 16.02 -2.83
CA CYS A 40 0.33 15.11 -3.30
C CYS A 40 0.50 13.73 -2.66
N ALA A 41 -0.55 13.22 -2.01
CA ALA A 41 -0.51 11.89 -1.38
C ALA A 41 -0.35 10.73 -2.39
N ILE A 42 -0.42 11.00 -3.70
CA ILE A 42 -0.21 9.99 -4.74
C ILE A 42 1.21 10.07 -5.32
N CYS A 43 1.56 11.16 -6.03
CA CYS A 43 2.84 11.29 -6.73
C CYS A 43 3.97 11.89 -5.89
N ASP A 44 3.69 12.36 -4.67
CA ASP A 44 4.62 13.06 -3.76
C ASP A 44 5.16 14.42 -4.26
N GLU A 45 4.71 14.90 -5.41
CA GLU A 45 5.06 16.24 -5.89
C GLU A 45 4.39 17.31 -5.03
N ARG A 46 5.06 18.46 -4.87
CA ARG A 46 4.45 19.67 -4.31
C ARG A 46 3.79 20.46 -5.44
N PRO A 47 2.45 20.42 -5.58
CA PRO A 47 1.81 21.12 -6.68
C PRO A 47 1.92 22.64 -6.51
N GLN A 48 2.07 23.34 -7.63
CA GLN A 48 1.92 24.78 -7.67
C GLN A 48 0.44 25.15 -7.60
N LEU A 49 0.12 26.20 -6.85
CA LEU A 49 -1.26 26.65 -6.64
C LEU A 49 -1.44 28.03 -7.26
N HIS A 50 -2.50 28.16 -8.04
CA HIS A 50 -2.88 29.40 -8.68
C HIS A 50 -4.25 29.84 -8.16
N ILE A 51 -4.33 31.04 -7.58
CA ILE A 51 -5.59 31.61 -7.09
C ILE A 51 -6.23 32.37 -8.25
N ALA A 52 -7.30 31.82 -8.82
CA ALA A 52 -8.15 32.49 -9.79
C ALA A 52 -9.30 33.23 -9.07
N GLU A 53 -10.15 33.91 -9.84
CA GLU A 53 -11.31 34.64 -9.31
C GLU A 53 -12.31 33.71 -8.60
N ASP A 54 -12.54 32.50 -9.13
CA ASP A 54 -13.59 31.59 -8.68
C ASP A 54 -13.07 30.34 -7.94
N ALA A 55 -11.76 30.10 -7.92
CA ALA A 55 -11.17 28.85 -7.45
C ALA A 55 -9.66 28.95 -7.20
N VAL A 56 -9.15 28.04 -6.37
CA VAL A 56 -7.73 27.68 -6.34
C VAL A 56 -7.50 26.50 -7.26
N GLN A 57 -6.50 26.59 -8.13
CA GLN A 57 -6.25 25.61 -9.18
C GLN A 57 -4.83 25.08 -9.12
N VAL A 58 -4.66 23.79 -9.38
CA VAL A 58 -3.36 23.18 -9.67
C VAL A 58 -3.24 23.08 -11.20
N PRO A 59 -2.31 23.80 -11.85
CA PRO A 59 -2.23 23.82 -13.31
C PRO A 59 -1.72 22.48 -13.86
N ASP A 60 -0.69 21.90 -13.24
CA ASP A 60 -0.06 20.68 -13.73
C ASP A 60 -0.79 19.42 -13.24
N PRO A 61 -1.12 18.48 -14.13
CA PRO A 61 -1.83 17.27 -13.74
C PRO A 61 -0.95 16.36 -12.88
N CYS A 62 -1.57 15.62 -11.97
CA CYS A 62 -0.89 14.53 -11.28
C CYS A 62 -0.46 13.47 -12.30
N LEU A 63 0.77 12.96 -12.19
CA LEU A 63 1.26 11.87 -13.05
C LEU A 63 0.49 10.55 -12.88
N TYR A 64 -0.22 10.39 -11.77
CA TYR A 64 -0.94 9.17 -11.40
C TYR A 64 -2.36 9.52 -10.89
N PRO A 65 -3.25 10.10 -11.73
CA PRO A 65 -4.56 10.55 -11.27
C PRO A 65 -5.45 9.37 -10.78
N ASP A 66 -5.23 8.19 -11.37
CA ASP A 66 -5.92 6.93 -11.09
C ASP A 66 -5.20 6.07 -10.03
N GLY A 67 -4.16 6.61 -9.39
CA GLY A 67 -3.36 5.86 -8.42
C GLY A 67 -2.39 4.88 -9.10
N ILE A 68 -1.94 3.87 -8.36
CA ILE A 68 -0.92 2.91 -8.79
C ILE A 68 -1.28 1.50 -8.33
N THR A 69 -1.59 0.61 -9.28
CA THR A 69 -1.53 -0.84 -9.08
C THR A 69 -0.08 -1.30 -9.20
N THR A 70 0.46 -1.97 -8.18
CA THR A 70 1.85 -2.45 -8.22
C THR A 70 1.90 -3.94 -8.55
N LYS A 71 2.63 -4.30 -9.60
CA LYS A 71 2.85 -5.70 -10.00
C LYS A 71 4.30 -6.09 -9.75
N ILE A 72 4.51 -7.22 -9.07
CA ILE A 72 5.83 -7.80 -8.79
C ILE A 72 5.80 -9.31 -9.00
N THR A 73 6.98 -9.92 -9.03
CA THR A 73 7.13 -11.37 -9.08
C THR A 73 8.02 -11.86 -7.94
N LEU A 74 7.73 -13.04 -7.42
CA LEU A 74 8.52 -13.74 -6.41
C LEU A 74 8.85 -15.15 -6.90
N SER A 75 10.13 -15.52 -6.89
CA SER A 75 10.56 -16.89 -7.19
C SER A 75 10.54 -17.73 -5.91
N VAL A 76 9.86 -18.86 -5.93
CA VAL A 76 9.70 -19.80 -4.80
C VAL A 76 10.11 -21.21 -5.23
N PRO A 77 11.41 -21.47 -5.48
CA PRO A 77 11.88 -22.78 -5.91
C PRO A 77 11.77 -23.85 -4.81
N SER A 78 11.72 -23.46 -3.53
CA SER A 78 11.65 -24.41 -2.41
C SER A 78 10.27 -25.05 -2.25
N GLY A 79 9.22 -24.47 -2.86
CA GLY A 79 7.83 -24.84 -2.59
C GLY A 79 7.37 -24.45 -1.18
N LYS A 80 8.08 -23.54 -0.51
CA LYS A 80 7.72 -23.03 0.81
C LYS A 80 7.87 -21.51 0.83
N ILE A 81 6.83 -20.83 1.30
CA ILE A 81 6.89 -19.40 1.58
C ILE A 81 6.83 -19.13 3.07
N ILE A 82 7.55 -18.13 3.53
CA ILE A 82 7.33 -17.53 4.85
C ILE A 82 6.44 -16.30 4.70
N VAL A 83 5.44 -16.21 5.56
CA VAL A 83 4.44 -15.12 5.58
C VAL A 83 4.45 -14.49 6.95
N THR A 84 4.61 -13.16 7.01
CA THR A 84 4.57 -12.36 8.23
C THR A 84 4.32 -10.89 7.88
N ASP A 85 4.36 -9.96 8.84
CA ASP A 85 4.26 -8.53 8.58
C ASP A 85 5.63 -7.88 8.31
N ASP A 86 6.68 -8.38 8.95
CA ASP A 86 8.04 -7.85 8.79
C ASP A 86 9.09 -8.90 8.42
N LEU A 87 9.63 -8.79 7.21
CA LEU A 87 10.87 -9.48 6.83
C LEU A 87 12.04 -8.51 6.59
N ARG A 88 11.88 -7.22 6.92
CA ARG A 88 12.91 -6.19 6.70
C ARG A 88 14.21 -6.39 7.48
N PRO A 89 14.23 -7.05 8.66
CA PRO A 89 15.50 -7.42 9.29
C PRO A 89 16.43 -8.27 8.41
N VAL A 90 15.89 -8.95 7.39
CA VAL A 90 16.65 -9.75 6.40
C VAL A 90 16.65 -9.11 5.01
N TYR A 91 15.55 -8.44 4.65
CA TYR A 91 15.36 -7.77 3.37
C TYR A 91 15.29 -6.26 3.56
N ASP A 92 16.44 -5.59 3.49
CA ASP A 92 16.52 -4.14 3.62
C ASP A 92 16.62 -3.45 2.25
N TRP A 93 16.04 -2.25 2.12
CA TRP A 93 16.16 -1.40 0.95
C TRP A 93 16.51 0.03 1.35
N ASP A 94 17.26 0.73 0.49
CA ASP A 94 17.58 2.13 0.73
C ASP A 94 16.39 3.03 0.40
N GLY A 95 15.63 3.39 1.44
CA GLY A 95 14.48 4.29 1.34
C GLY A 95 14.82 5.75 1.00
N ASN A 96 16.10 6.14 0.95
CA ASN A 96 16.47 7.54 0.67
C ASN A 96 16.44 7.89 -0.83
N THR A 97 16.29 6.89 -1.70
CA THR A 97 16.28 7.09 -3.16
C THR A 97 14.88 7.12 -3.76
N SER A 98 13.84 6.97 -2.92
CA SER A 98 12.43 6.94 -3.32
C SER A 98 11.68 8.21 -2.91
N ALA A 99 10.50 8.40 -3.51
CA ALA A 99 9.49 9.30 -2.98
C ALA A 99 9.15 8.93 -1.53
N SER A 100 8.57 9.87 -0.78
CA SER A 100 8.13 9.66 0.59
C SER A 100 7.28 8.40 0.72
N TYR A 101 7.60 7.53 1.68
CA TYR A 101 6.82 6.33 1.98
C TYR A 101 5.36 6.63 2.40
N ASN A 102 5.06 7.89 2.73
CA ASN A 102 3.71 8.35 3.00
C ASN A 102 2.87 8.61 1.74
N SER A 103 3.49 8.61 0.55
CA SER A 103 2.82 8.70 -0.75
C SER A 103 2.56 7.32 -1.35
N VAL A 104 1.59 7.22 -2.26
CA VAL A 104 1.35 5.99 -3.04
C VAL A 104 2.57 5.62 -3.90
N LEU A 105 3.21 6.60 -4.54
CA LEU A 105 4.42 6.38 -5.34
C LEU A 105 5.55 5.78 -4.52
N GLY A 106 5.85 6.37 -3.35
CA GLY A 106 6.91 5.88 -2.47
C GLY A 106 6.65 4.45 -1.98
N ARG A 107 5.39 4.13 -1.66
CA ARG A 107 4.98 2.76 -1.33
C ARG A 107 5.17 1.80 -2.50
N ALA A 108 4.74 2.17 -3.71
CA ALA A 108 4.93 1.34 -4.90
C ALA A 108 6.42 1.10 -5.21
N GLN A 109 7.28 2.11 -4.99
CA GLN A 109 8.73 1.98 -5.12
C GLN A 109 9.31 1.03 -4.08
N ALA A 110 8.89 1.12 -2.81
CA ALA A 110 9.31 0.21 -1.75
C ALA A 110 8.90 -1.25 -2.06
N VAL A 111 7.66 -1.48 -2.52
CA VAL A 111 7.18 -2.81 -2.96
C VAL A 111 8.08 -3.39 -4.05
N LYS A 112 8.43 -2.58 -5.07
CA LYS A 112 9.32 -3.02 -6.15
C LYS A 112 10.75 -3.27 -5.67
N ALA A 113 11.28 -2.43 -4.78
CA ALA A 113 12.62 -2.58 -4.22
C ALA A 113 12.75 -3.87 -3.40
N MET A 114 11.75 -4.16 -2.55
CA MET A 114 11.68 -5.41 -1.79
C MET A 114 11.58 -6.64 -2.70
N ALA A 115 10.76 -6.56 -3.75
CA ALA A 115 10.63 -7.65 -4.71
C ALA A 115 11.95 -7.94 -5.42
N ALA A 116 12.70 -6.91 -5.80
CA ALA A 116 14.00 -7.04 -6.46
C ALA A 116 15.04 -7.79 -5.61
N ILE A 117 14.87 -7.82 -4.29
CA ILE A 117 15.74 -8.54 -3.36
C ILE A 117 15.12 -9.85 -2.84
N GLY A 118 14.03 -10.33 -3.45
CA GLY A 118 13.43 -11.63 -3.16
C GLY A 118 12.36 -11.62 -2.05
N CYS A 119 11.73 -10.48 -1.78
CA CYS A 119 10.63 -10.37 -0.82
C CYS A 119 9.43 -9.62 -1.43
N ALA A 120 8.29 -10.30 -1.54
CA ALA A 120 7.03 -9.62 -1.83
C ALA A 120 6.54 -8.90 -0.57
N TYR A 121 6.62 -7.57 -0.60
CA TYR A 121 6.16 -6.69 0.47
C TYR A 121 4.95 -5.88 -0.02
N GLY A 122 3.98 -5.59 0.85
CA GLY A 122 2.87 -4.70 0.52
C GLY A 122 2.26 -4.01 1.72
N PRO A 123 2.17 -2.66 1.73
CA PRO A 123 1.41 -1.95 2.76
C PRO A 123 -0.08 -2.22 2.63
N ALA A 124 -0.74 -2.43 3.75
CA ALA A 124 -2.16 -2.71 3.83
C ALA A 124 -2.96 -1.65 4.58
N GLY A 125 -2.34 -0.92 5.51
CA GLY A 125 -3.03 0.13 6.28
C GLY A 125 -4.20 -0.35 7.14
N ASN A 126 -4.40 -1.66 7.30
CA ASN A 126 -5.52 -2.26 8.03
C ASN A 126 -5.03 -3.42 8.92
N CYS A 127 -5.93 -3.91 9.79
CA CYS A 127 -5.73 -5.06 10.65
C CYS A 127 -6.42 -6.33 10.11
N GLY A 128 -6.06 -7.49 10.69
CA GLY A 128 -6.69 -8.77 10.38
C GLY A 128 -6.34 -9.30 8.99
N LEU A 129 -5.10 -9.09 8.53
CA LEU A 129 -4.67 -9.63 7.25
C LEU A 129 -4.43 -11.15 7.33
N GLY A 130 -4.76 -11.85 6.26
CA GLY A 130 -4.41 -13.25 6.05
C GLY A 130 -4.03 -13.56 4.60
N LEU A 131 -3.27 -14.65 4.43
CA LEU A 131 -3.07 -15.29 3.13
C LEU A 131 -4.11 -16.39 2.96
N TYR A 132 -4.95 -16.27 1.93
CA TYR A 132 -6.04 -17.22 1.67
C TYR A 132 -5.82 -17.94 0.35
N ARG A 133 -6.08 -19.25 0.31
CA ARG A 133 -6.09 -20.05 -0.92
C ARG A 133 -7.41 -19.86 -1.67
N THR A 134 -7.34 -19.49 -2.95
CA THR A 134 -8.52 -19.32 -3.83
C THR A 134 -8.55 -20.32 -4.98
N GLY A 135 -7.46 -21.07 -5.20
CA GLY A 135 -7.36 -22.16 -6.15
C GLY A 135 -6.10 -22.99 -5.93
N ALA A 136 -5.81 -23.95 -6.81
CA ALA A 136 -4.60 -24.78 -6.71
C ALA A 136 -3.30 -23.95 -6.78
N ASP A 137 -3.31 -22.91 -7.61
CA ASP A 137 -2.17 -22.03 -7.89
C ASP A 137 -2.51 -20.54 -7.69
N SER A 138 -3.58 -20.26 -6.93
CA SER A 138 -4.14 -18.92 -6.74
C SER A 138 -4.42 -18.65 -5.26
N TYR A 139 -4.04 -17.44 -4.83
CA TYR A 139 -4.15 -16.97 -3.45
C TYR A 139 -4.50 -15.48 -3.44
N ILE A 140 -4.94 -15.00 -2.28
CA ILE A 140 -5.15 -13.56 -2.03
C ILE A 140 -4.56 -13.18 -0.67
N ILE A 141 -4.08 -11.95 -0.56
CA ILE A 141 -3.86 -11.28 0.73
C ILE A 141 -5.09 -10.41 0.98
N ALA A 142 -5.84 -10.70 2.04
CA ALA A 142 -7.11 -10.04 2.31
C ALA A 142 -7.34 -9.79 3.81
N SER A 143 -8.23 -8.86 4.11
CA SER A 143 -8.89 -8.73 5.42
C SER A 143 -10.36 -9.10 5.23
N PRO A 144 -10.86 -10.19 5.83
CA PRO A 144 -12.23 -10.62 5.65
C PRO A 144 -13.19 -9.66 6.36
N ALA A 145 -14.36 -9.43 5.76
CA ALA A 145 -15.49 -8.88 6.50
C ALA A 145 -16.02 -9.90 7.51
N TYR A 146 -16.58 -9.42 8.61
CA TYR A 146 -17.25 -10.22 9.63
C TYR A 146 -18.73 -9.85 9.68
N ASP A 147 -19.61 -10.84 9.82
CA ASP A 147 -21.03 -10.61 10.05
C ASP A 147 -21.35 -10.32 11.52
N GLU A 148 -22.64 -10.28 11.88
CA GLU A 148 -23.08 -9.99 13.25
C GLU A 148 -22.72 -11.07 14.28
N ASP A 149 -22.35 -12.26 13.81
CA ASP A 149 -21.97 -13.42 14.63
C ASP A 149 -20.44 -13.65 14.63
N ASP A 150 -19.65 -12.65 14.22
CA ASP A 150 -18.20 -12.74 14.06
C ASP A 150 -17.76 -13.87 13.09
N THR A 151 -18.59 -14.23 12.11
CA THR A 151 -18.22 -15.21 11.08
C THR A 151 -17.49 -14.50 9.93
N PRO A 152 -16.27 -14.94 9.57
CA PRO A 152 -15.54 -14.33 8.46
C PRO A 152 -16.17 -14.69 7.11
N SER A 153 -16.27 -13.70 6.24
CA SER A 153 -16.74 -13.87 4.85
C SER A 153 -15.79 -14.69 3.96
N LEU A 154 -14.56 -14.94 4.41
CA LEU A 154 -13.65 -15.92 3.83
C LEU A 154 -13.59 -17.17 4.73
N PRO A 155 -13.75 -18.39 4.18
CA PRO A 155 -13.70 -19.61 4.98
C PRO A 155 -12.37 -19.79 5.71
N GLU A 156 -12.42 -20.12 7.00
CA GLU A 156 -11.21 -20.27 7.83
C GLU A 156 -10.28 -21.37 7.33
N ASP A 157 -10.82 -22.44 6.72
CA ASP A 157 -10.03 -23.55 6.15
C ASP A 157 -9.23 -23.15 4.91
N THR A 158 -9.55 -21.99 4.31
CA THR A 158 -8.74 -21.39 3.23
C THR A 158 -7.64 -20.47 3.75
N CYS A 159 -7.66 -20.08 5.03
CA CYS A 159 -6.63 -19.23 5.64
C CYS A 159 -5.35 -20.03 5.91
N LEU A 160 -4.30 -19.75 5.15
CA LEU A 160 -3.01 -20.44 5.27
C LEU A 160 -2.07 -19.77 6.27
N ALA A 161 -2.24 -18.47 6.49
CA ALA A 161 -1.42 -17.69 7.42
C ALA A 161 -2.18 -16.44 7.89
N ASN A 162 -2.11 -16.17 9.20
CA ASN A 162 -2.52 -14.89 9.77
C ASN A 162 -1.31 -13.95 9.84
N ILE A 163 -1.49 -12.71 9.42
CA ILE A 163 -0.44 -11.68 9.38
C ILE A 163 -0.70 -10.69 10.51
N CYS A 164 0.24 -10.58 11.45
CA CYS A 164 0.13 -9.63 12.56
C CYS A 164 0.33 -8.20 12.05
N THR A 165 -0.70 -7.39 12.00
CA THR A 165 -0.68 -6.12 11.26
C THR A 165 -0.15 -4.93 12.06
N ASP A 166 0.75 -5.14 13.01
CA ASP A 166 1.33 -4.04 13.80
C ASP A 166 2.11 -3.04 12.94
N LEU A 167 2.62 -3.48 11.78
CA LEU A 167 3.22 -2.62 10.75
C LEU A 167 2.27 -2.26 9.61
N TRP A 168 1.01 -2.70 9.69
CA TRP A 168 -0.01 -2.58 8.65
C TRP A 168 0.52 -2.96 7.25
N ALA A 169 1.23 -4.08 7.16
CA ALA A 169 1.83 -4.59 5.92
C ALA A 169 1.88 -6.12 5.93
N TYR A 170 2.12 -6.71 4.76
CA TYR A 170 2.51 -8.10 4.62
C TYR A 170 3.91 -8.21 4.00
N SER A 171 4.60 -9.30 4.33
CA SER A 171 5.90 -9.69 3.81
C SER A 171 5.89 -11.19 3.50
N VAL A 172 6.24 -11.55 2.27
CA VAL A 172 6.30 -12.94 1.78
C VAL A 172 7.62 -13.17 1.06
N ALA A 173 8.30 -14.27 1.38
CA ALA A 173 9.51 -14.68 0.68
C ALA A 173 9.58 -16.20 0.52
N ASP A 174 10.39 -16.68 -0.42
CA ASP A 174 10.82 -18.08 -0.40
C ASP A 174 11.55 -18.38 0.91
N PHE A 175 11.15 -19.46 1.58
CA PHE A 175 11.64 -19.76 2.92
C PHE A 175 13.13 -20.07 2.94
N GLU A 176 13.62 -20.85 1.98
CA GLU A 176 15.04 -21.22 1.90
C GLU A 176 15.91 -20.01 1.54
N HIS A 177 15.44 -19.15 0.62
CA HIS A 177 16.11 -17.89 0.30
C HIS A 177 16.22 -16.98 1.53
N TRP A 178 15.14 -16.85 2.31
CA TRP A 178 15.15 -16.08 3.55
C TRP A 178 16.10 -16.66 4.59
N GLN A 179 16.10 -17.98 4.80
CA GLN A 179 17.05 -18.64 5.71
C GLN A 179 18.50 -18.46 5.26
N ALA A 180 18.79 -18.59 3.96
CA ALA A 180 20.12 -18.40 3.40
C ALA A 180 20.67 -16.97 3.61
N ARG A 181 19.78 -15.99 3.77
CA ARG A 181 20.11 -14.60 4.13
C ARG A 181 20.24 -14.35 5.64
N GLY A 182 20.22 -15.41 6.46
CA GLY A 182 20.33 -15.31 7.92
C GLY A 182 18.99 -15.23 8.64
N GLY A 183 17.88 -15.51 7.95
CA GLY A 183 16.56 -15.63 8.56
C GLY A 183 16.49 -16.74 9.61
N ASP A 184 15.87 -16.42 10.75
CA ASP A 184 15.70 -17.32 11.88
C ASP A 184 14.27 -17.17 12.44
N PRO A 185 13.42 -18.23 12.38
CA PRO A 185 12.05 -18.14 12.86
C PRO A 185 11.95 -17.75 14.34
N GLY A 186 12.96 -18.12 15.14
CA GLY A 186 13.00 -17.78 16.56
C GLY A 186 13.30 -16.30 16.85
N LYS A 187 13.74 -15.54 15.84
CA LYS A 187 14.01 -14.09 15.96
C LYS A 187 12.89 -13.21 15.41
N LEU A 188 11.91 -13.81 14.75
CA LEU A 188 10.72 -13.08 14.34
C LEU A 188 9.94 -12.76 15.61
N CYS A 189 9.70 -11.49 15.85
CA CYS A 189 9.04 -11.02 17.06
C CYS A 189 7.54 -11.41 17.12
N ARG A 190 7.01 -12.04 16.07
CA ARG A 190 5.57 -12.15 15.77
C ARG A 190 5.21 -13.42 15.00
N SER A 191 3.90 -13.60 14.75
CA SER A 191 3.35 -14.69 13.96
C SER A 191 3.99 -14.71 12.57
N ALA A 192 4.85 -15.69 12.37
CA ALA A 192 5.36 -16.07 11.07
C ALA A 192 4.84 -17.48 10.78
N THR A 193 4.34 -17.66 9.57
CA THR A 193 3.83 -18.96 9.12
C THR A 193 4.60 -19.38 7.90
N VAL A 194 5.11 -20.61 7.93
CA VAL A 194 5.68 -21.26 6.75
C VAL A 194 4.56 -22.05 6.08
N VAL A 195 4.30 -21.76 4.81
CA VAL A 195 3.21 -22.34 4.03
C VAL A 195 3.80 -23.13 2.88
N ASP A 196 3.39 -24.39 2.73
CA ASP A 196 3.69 -25.17 1.55
C ASP A 196 2.86 -24.69 0.35
N VAL A 197 3.55 -24.44 -0.77
CA VAL A 197 2.98 -24.02 -2.05
C VAL A 197 3.64 -24.76 -3.19
N PRO A 198 3.00 -24.91 -4.36
CA PRO A 198 3.68 -25.44 -5.53
C PRO A 198 4.96 -24.64 -5.86
N PRO A 199 6.13 -25.26 -6.06
CA PRO A 199 7.33 -24.53 -6.45
C PRO A 199 7.11 -23.76 -7.76
N GLY A 200 7.57 -22.52 -7.86
CA GLY A 200 7.33 -21.72 -9.07
C GLY A 200 7.59 -20.23 -8.91
N THR A 201 7.22 -19.47 -9.94
CA THR A 201 7.22 -18.00 -9.89
C THR A 201 5.80 -17.50 -9.68
N TYR A 202 5.63 -16.62 -8.70
CA TYR A 202 4.34 -16.05 -8.34
C TYR A 202 4.27 -14.58 -8.73
N ARG A 203 3.19 -14.17 -9.40
CA ARG A 203 2.85 -12.77 -9.65
C ARG A 203 1.98 -12.25 -8.52
N PHE A 204 2.37 -11.11 -7.95
CA PHE A 204 1.56 -10.36 -7.01
C PHE A 204 1.03 -9.11 -7.71
N VAL A 205 -0.28 -8.88 -7.62
CA VAL A 205 -0.95 -7.64 -8.05
C VAL A 205 -1.46 -6.95 -6.79
N HIS A 206 -0.80 -5.88 -6.38
CA HIS A 206 -1.08 -5.15 -5.15
C HIS A 206 -1.90 -3.88 -5.40
N HIS A 207 -3.02 -3.74 -4.71
CA HIS A 207 -4.09 -2.78 -5.02
C HIS A 207 -4.11 -1.53 -4.14
N PHE A 208 -3.34 -1.49 -3.04
CA PHE A 208 -3.45 -0.42 -2.04
C PHE A 208 -3.29 1.00 -2.61
N GLY A 209 -2.50 1.14 -3.69
CA GLY A 209 -2.26 2.43 -4.34
C GLY A 209 -3.33 2.89 -5.32
N GLU A 210 -4.34 2.08 -5.63
CA GLU A 210 -5.37 2.39 -6.62
C GLU A 210 -6.28 3.54 -6.17
N ARG A 211 -6.76 4.34 -7.12
CA ARG A 211 -7.75 5.39 -6.83
C ARG A 211 -9.06 4.76 -6.35
N GLY A 212 -9.52 5.19 -5.19
CA GLY A 212 -10.76 4.70 -4.59
C GLY A 212 -10.60 3.39 -3.82
N PHE A 213 -9.39 2.85 -3.71
CA PHE A 213 -9.12 1.74 -2.79
C PHE A 213 -9.40 2.19 -1.35
N ASP A 214 -10.32 1.49 -0.68
CA ASP A 214 -10.65 1.71 0.72
C ASP A 214 -10.15 0.53 1.55
N ALA A 215 -9.05 0.77 2.29
CA ALA A 215 -8.45 -0.22 3.15
C ALA A 215 -9.33 -0.59 4.36
N HIS A 216 -10.38 0.20 4.63
CA HIS A 216 -11.29 0.04 5.76
C HIS A 216 -12.75 -0.15 5.32
N ALA A 217 -12.96 -0.62 4.09
CA ALA A 217 -14.30 -0.98 3.63
C ALA A 217 -14.94 -2.01 4.58
N ALA A 218 -16.26 -1.97 4.69
CA ALA A 218 -16.99 -2.92 5.53
C ALA A 218 -16.99 -4.34 4.93
N GLU A 219 -16.81 -4.44 3.61
CA GLU A 219 -16.68 -5.68 2.87
C GLU A 219 -15.26 -6.27 2.96
N THR A 220 -15.08 -7.49 2.44
CA THR A 220 -13.74 -8.09 2.32
C THR A 220 -12.85 -7.20 1.47
N VAL A 221 -11.72 -6.80 2.03
CA VAL A 221 -10.71 -5.99 1.34
C VAL A 221 -9.60 -6.89 0.82
N ILE A 222 -9.43 -6.94 -0.50
CA ILE A 222 -8.35 -7.68 -1.15
C ILE A 222 -7.18 -6.74 -1.42
N PHE A 223 -6.09 -6.91 -0.68
CA PHE A 223 -4.87 -6.09 -0.83
C PHE A 223 -3.97 -6.59 -1.96
N ALA A 224 -3.95 -7.90 -2.20
CA ALA A 224 -3.20 -8.46 -3.31
C ALA A 224 -3.82 -9.74 -3.86
N HIS A 225 -3.78 -9.88 -5.19
CA HIS A 225 -3.94 -11.17 -5.86
C HIS A 225 -2.58 -11.80 -6.08
N VAL A 226 -2.49 -13.11 -5.85
CA VAL A 226 -1.25 -13.89 -5.98
C VAL A 226 -1.52 -15.12 -6.83
N GLU A 227 -0.79 -15.27 -7.93
CA GLU A 227 -0.98 -16.40 -8.85
C GLU A 227 0.36 -16.96 -9.29
N ARG A 228 0.46 -18.27 -9.43
CA ARG A 228 1.64 -18.90 -10.02
C ARG A 228 1.61 -18.72 -11.54
N ILE A 229 2.72 -18.26 -12.12
CA ILE A 229 2.86 -17.98 -13.55
C ILE A 229 3.92 -18.84 -14.26
N ALA A 230 4.73 -19.58 -13.51
CA ALA A 230 5.71 -20.56 -14.00
C ALA A 230 6.03 -21.60 -12.91
#